data_AF-A0A120KM00-F1
#
_entry.id   AF-A0A120KM00-F1
#
_cell.length_a   1.000
_cell.length_b   1.000
_cell.length_c   1.000
_cell.angle_alpha   90.00
_cell.angle_beta   90.00
_cell.angle_gamma   90.00
#
_symmetry.space_group_name_H-M   'P 1'
#
loop_
_entity.id
_entity.type
_entity.pdbx_description
1 polymer ?
#
loop_
_entity_poly.entity_id
_entity_poly.type
_entity_poly.pdbx_seq_one_letter_code
_entity_poly.pdbx_strand_id
1 'polypeptide(L)'
;MPKFFLYMPTALLCLCTLLWAGAARAASPDGADGDLVLKNADGAVLFSCPAREGLSFGIRYIHSVAKSPVEDWFRVSQQTIFLEKTVYQDFGAGLPHTPGPGQTMSTGDGHIVISGYHKALPSFDVRVGRIAQHTLLLPLEDAAEGKSARGMTREIPLAELAPPGSAVTFTLSPRVRAGVVIR
;
A
#
# COMPACT_ATOMS: atom_id res chain seq x y z
N MET A 1 73.96 -27.26 -0.64
CA MET A 1 72.74 -27.09 -1.45
C MET A 1 72.52 -25.60 -1.69
N PRO A 2 72.72 -25.09 -2.92
CA PRO A 2 72.72 -23.65 -3.20
C PRO A 2 71.42 -23.12 -3.85
N LYS A 3 71.01 -21.92 -3.38
CA LYS A 3 70.49 -20.70 -4.05
C LYS A 3 69.36 -20.72 -5.10
N PHE A 4 68.30 -19.98 -4.77
CA PHE A 4 67.54 -18.97 -5.54
C PHE A 4 67.58 -19.01 -7.08
N PHE A 5 66.41 -19.04 -7.73
CA PHE A 5 66.04 -18.01 -8.72
C PHE A 5 64.54 -18.04 -9.07
N LEU A 6 63.91 -16.88 -8.89
CA LEU A 6 62.57 -16.49 -9.32
C LEU A 6 62.58 -16.24 -10.84
N TYR A 7 61.62 -16.72 -11.65
CA TYR A 7 61.18 -16.02 -12.86
C TYR A 7 59.79 -16.46 -13.32
N MET A 8 58.95 -15.43 -13.45
CA MET A 8 57.60 -15.35 -14.02
C MET A 8 57.64 -15.57 -15.55
N PRO A 9 56.62 -16.17 -16.18
CA PRO A 9 56.30 -15.86 -17.57
C PRO A 9 55.01 -15.03 -17.63
N THR A 10 55.17 -13.85 -18.20
CA THR A 10 54.14 -12.97 -18.75
C THR A 10 53.35 -13.66 -19.87
N ALA A 11 52.02 -13.71 -19.73
CA ALA A 11 51.04 -13.76 -20.81
C ALA A 11 49.78 -13.08 -20.25
N LEU A 12 49.60 -11.76 -20.39
CA LEU A 12 49.11 -11.03 -21.56
C LEU A 12 47.78 -11.57 -22.13
N LEU A 13 46.79 -10.68 -22.11
CA LEU A 13 45.58 -10.55 -22.95
C LEU A 13 44.20 -10.99 -22.41
N CYS A 14 43.30 -10.01 -22.57
CA CYS A 14 41.84 -10.11 -22.73
C CYS A 14 40.97 -10.11 -21.46
N LEU A 15 40.78 -8.88 -20.95
CA LEU A 15 39.47 -8.24 -20.86
C LEU A 15 38.32 -9.04 -21.55
N CYS A 16 37.54 -9.77 -20.76
CA CYS A 16 36.14 -10.08 -21.03
C CYS A 16 35.36 -9.71 -19.76
N THR A 17 35.15 -8.42 -19.54
CA THR A 17 33.82 -7.80 -19.74
C THR A 17 32.68 -8.58 -19.10
N LEU A 18 32.09 -7.96 -18.09
CA LEU A 18 30.65 -7.81 -17.98
C LEU A 18 29.86 -9.13 -18.00
N LEU A 19 30.00 -9.95 -16.95
CA LEU A 19 28.82 -10.64 -16.45
C LEU A 19 28.00 -9.64 -15.63
N TRP A 20 27.41 -8.73 -16.40
CA TRP A 20 26.15 -8.08 -16.11
C TRP A 20 25.16 -9.21 -15.84
N ALA A 21 25.17 -9.73 -14.60
CA ALA A 21 24.00 -10.34 -14.03
C ALA A 21 23.00 -9.20 -13.95
N GLY A 22 22.32 -8.98 -15.08
CA GLY A 22 21.18 -8.11 -15.16
C GLY A 22 20.33 -8.51 -14.00
N ALA A 23 20.26 -7.63 -13.01
CA ALA A 23 19.00 -7.41 -12.35
C ALA A 23 18.04 -7.30 -13.52
N ALA A 24 17.26 -8.36 -13.74
CA ALA A 24 16.02 -8.23 -14.45
C ALA A 24 15.32 -7.13 -13.66
N ARG A 25 15.52 -5.89 -14.11
CA ARG A 25 14.56 -4.83 -13.93
C ARG A 25 13.40 -5.42 -14.68
N ALA A 26 12.61 -6.23 -13.96
CA ALA A 26 11.23 -6.44 -14.28
C ALA A 26 10.77 -5.02 -14.51
N ALA A 27 10.65 -4.66 -15.78
CA ALA A 27 9.91 -3.51 -16.16
C ALA A 27 8.55 -3.83 -15.55
N SER A 28 8.29 -3.27 -14.37
CA SER A 28 6.97 -3.27 -13.80
C SER A 28 6.08 -2.88 -14.96
N PRO A 29 5.04 -3.67 -15.27
CA PRO A 29 4.14 -3.31 -16.34
C PRO A 29 3.76 -1.86 -16.07
N ASP A 30 3.73 -1.05 -17.13
CA ASP A 30 3.24 0.33 -17.17
C ASP A 30 1.79 0.31 -16.61
N GLY A 31 1.67 0.10 -15.30
CA GLY A 31 0.44 0.01 -14.55
C GLY A 31 -0.01 1.43 -14.46
N ALA A 32 -1.13 1.72 -15.13
CA ALA A 32 -1.64 3.07 -15.31
C ALA A 32 -1.40 3.92 -14.06
N ASP A 33 -0.40 4.81 -14.14
CA ASP A 33 -0.02 5.67 -13.02
C ASP A 33 -1.24 6.57 -12.74
N GLY A 34 -1.88 6.32 -11.60
CA GLY A 34 -2.95 7.15 -11.07
C GLY A 34 -2.50 7.82 -9.79
N ASP A 35 -3.37 8.64 -9.24
CA ASP A 35 -3.25 9.15 -7.87
C ASP A 35 -4.44 8.65 -7.04
N LEU A 36 -4.18 8.29 -5.78
CA LEU A 36 -5.21 8.14 -4.76
C LEU A 36 -5.56 9.55 -4.28
N VAL A 37 -6.80 9.93 -4.47
CA VAL A 37 -7.31 11.27 -4.17
C VAL A 37 -8.35 11.19 -3.08
N LEU A 38 -8.20 12.03 -2.06
CA LEU A 38 -9.18 12.25 -1.01
C LEU A 38 -9.87 13.59 -1.27
N LYS A 39 -11.20 13.58 -1.35
CA LYS A 39 -12.01 14.76 -1.63
C LYS A 39 -12.97 15.06 -0.49
N ASN A 40 -13.34 16.33 -0.31
CA ASN A 40 -14.47 16.69 0.53
C ASN A 40 -15.81 16.49 -0.22
N ALA A 41 -16.92 16.77 0.46
CA ALA A 41 -18.26 16.67 -0.12
C ALA A 41 -18.51 17.58 -1.34
N ASP A 42 -17.77 18.69 -1.46
CA ASP A 42 -17.85 19.62 -2.59
C ASP A 42 -16.97 19.18 -3.78
N GLY A 43 -16.24 18.07 -3.65
CA GLY A 43 -15.33 17.55 -4.66
C GLY A 43 -13.93 18.21 -4.65
N ALA A 44 -13.66 19.11 -3.70
CA ALA A 44 -12.34 19.72 -3.53
C ALA A 44 -11.33 18.68 -3.02
N VAL A 45 -10.14 18.66 -3.63
CA VAL A 45 -9.07 17.73 -3.26
C VAL A 45 -8.43 18.16 -1.94
N LEU A 46 -8.49 17.28 -0.95
CA LEU A 46 -7.88 17.47 0.37
C LEU A 46 -6.47 16.88 0.44
N PHE A 47 -6.27 15.75 -0.23
CA PHE A 47 -4.99 15.04 -0.27
C PHE A 47 -4.88 14.22 -1.55
N SER A 48 -3.65 14.06 -2.05
CA SER A 48 -3.35 13.21 -3.20
C SER A 48 -1.97 12.57 -3.03
N CYS A 49 -1.85 11.30 -3.40
CA CYS A 49 -0.57 10.61 -3.51
C CYS A 49 -0.54 9.66 -4.71
N PRO A 50 0.64 9.32 -5.26
CA PRO A 50 0.75 8.33 -6.33
C PRO A 50 0.10 7.01 -5.92
N ALA A 51 -0.72 6.44 -6.82
CA ALA A 51 -1.38 5.16 -6.68
C ALA A 51 -0.97 4.24 -7.83
N ARG A 52 0.14 3.54 -7.63
CA ARG A 52 0.64 2.53 -8.57
C ARG A 52 -0.18 1.25 -8.44
N GLU A 53 -0.17 0.45 -9.50
CA GLU A 53 -0.69 -0.92 -9.45
C GLU A 53 -0.06 -1.67 -8.27
N GLY A 54 -0.90 -2.33 -7.47
CA GLY A 54 -0.46 -3.06 -6.28
C GLY A 54 -0.27 -2.21 -5.03
N LEU A 55 -0.45 -0.89 -5.07
CA LEU A 55 -0.42 -0.03 -3.87
C LEU A 55 -1.39 -0.60 -2.82
N SER A 56 -0.85 -0.89 -1.63
CA SER A 56 -1.62 -1.27 -0.46
C SER A 56 -1.69 -0.10 0.50
N PHE A 57 -2.88 0.24 0.97
CA PHE A 57 -3.09 1.27 2.00
C PHE A 57 -4.15 0.83 3.00
N GLY A 58 -4.19 1.45 4.17
CA GLY A 58 -5.12 1.10 5.24
C GLY A 58 -5.89 2.30 5.78
N ILE A 59 -7.02 2.03 6.42
CA ILE A 59 -7.74 3.00 7.23
C ILE A 59 -7.91 2.39 8.62
N ARG A 60 -7.30 3.04 9.61
CA ARG A 60 -7.41 2.65 11.02
C ARG A 60 -8.40 3.54 11.73
N TYR A 61 -9.28 2.97 12.55
CA TYR A 61 -10.25 3.70 13.36
C TYR A 61 -10.62 2.94 14.63
N ILE A 62 -11.10 3.66 15.64
CA ILE A 62 -11.68 3.09 16.85
C ILE A 62 -13.13 2.73 16.59
N HIS A 63 -13.46 1.44 16.69
CA HIS A 63 -14.83 0.98 16.51
C HIS A 63 -15.72 1.49 17.65
N SER A 64 -16.81 2.16 17.31
CA SER A 64 -17.61 2.93 18.28
C SER A 64 -18.21 2.10 19.42
N VAL A 65 -18.48 0.81 19.18
CA VAL A 65 -19.04 -0.11 20.19
C VAL A 65 -17.96 -0.94 20.84
N ALA A 66 -17.06 -1.53 20.04
CA ALA A 66 -16.00 -2.39 20.55
C ALA A 66 -14.90 -1.60 21.29
N LYS A 67 -14.81 -0.29 21.06
CA LYS A 67 -13.80 0.62 21.64
C LYS A 67 -12.36 0.19 21.39
N SER A 68 -12.13 -0.66 20.39
CA SER A 68 -10.84 -1.17 19.97
C SER A 68 -10.51 -0.73 18.54
N PRO A 69 -9.22 -0.68 18.17
CA PRO A 69 -8.81 -0.34 16.82
C PRO A 69 -9.23 -1.42 15.81
N VAL A 70 -9.67 -0.96 14.65
CA VAL A 70 -9.97 -1.75 13.46
C VAL A 70 -9.18 -1.14 12.30
N GLU A 71 -8.61 -2.00 11.45
CA GLU A 71 -7.91 -1.61 10.24
C GLU A 71 -8.54 -2.27 9.03
N ASP A 72 -9.08 -1.47 8.12
CA ASP A 72 -9.50 -1.91 6.79
C ASP A 72 -8.35 -1.69 5.81
N TRP A 73 -7.94 -2.74 5.11
CA TRP A 73 -6.82 -2.71 4.18
C TRP A 73 -7.30 -2.87 2.74
N PHE A 74 -6.82 -1.97 1.91
CA PHE A 74 -7.19 -1.82 0.51
C PHE A 74 -5.99 -2.06 -0.40
N ARG A 75 -6.26 -2.51 -1.62
CA ARG A 75 -5.28 -2.65 -2.70
C ARG A 75 -5.78 -1.95 -3.95
N VAL A 76 -4.90 -1.22 -4.63
CA VAL A 76 -5.16 -0.70 -5.97
C VAL A 76 -4.82 -1.79 -6.98
N SER A 77 -5.80 -2.14 -7.81
CA SER A 77 -5.56 -3.00 -8.96
C SER A 77 -6.45 -2.60 -10.13
N GLN A 78 -5.90 -2.60 -11.35
CA GLN A 78 -6.65 -2.28 -12.57
C GLN A 78 -7.43 -0.96 -12.44
N GLN A 79 -6.78 0.08 -11.89
CA GLN A 79 -7.37 1.41 -11.63
C GLN A 79 -8.63 1.39 -10.76
N THR A 80 -8.82 0.35 -9.95
CA THR A 80 -9.91 0.19 -9.00
C THR A 80 -9.34 -0.07 -7.60
N ILE A 81 -10.03 0.43 -6.57
CA ILE A 81 -9.69 0.11 -5.18
C ILE A 81 -10.45 -1.14 -4.78
N PHE A 82 -9.77 -2.10 -4.16
CA PHE A 82 -10.38 -3.30 -3.60
C PHE A 82 -10.19 -3.33 -2.09
N LEU A 83 -11.25 -3.57 -1.32
CA LEU A 83 -11.12 -3.98 0.07
C LEU A 83 -10.66 -5.44 0.10
N GLU A 84 -9.55 -5.70 0.77
CA GLU A 84 -8.89 -7.02 0.78
C GLU A 84 -9.04 -7.75 2.11
N LYS A 85 -8.90 -7.02 3.22
CA LYS A 85 -8.98 -7.57 4.58
C LYS A 85 -9.35 -6.53 5.62
N THR A 86 -9.85 -7.02 6.75
CA THR A 86 -10.10 -6.24 7.96
C THR A 86 -9.40 -6.91 9.13
N VAL A 87 -8.68 -6.12 9.93
CA VAL A 87 -7.94 -6.56 11.13
C VAL A 87 -8.57 -5.90 12.36
N TYR A 88 -8.86 -6.68 13.40
CA TYR A 88 -9.46 -6.20 14.65
C TYR A 88 -9.01 -7.08 15.82
N GLN A 89 -9.32 -6.72 17.06
CA GLN A 89 -8.78 -7.41 18.25
C GLN A 89 -9.80 -8.31 18.97
N ASP A 90 -11.09 -8.01 18.83
CA ASP A 90 -12.14 -8.70 19.58
C ASP A 90 -13.41 -8.83 18.76
N PHE A 91 -14.20 -9.88 19.03
CA PHE A 91 -15.52 -10.10 18.40
C PHE A 91 -16.62 -9.20 18.97
N GLY A 92 -16.27 -7.97 19.38
CA GLY A 92 -17.22 -7.00 19.92
C GLY A 92 -18.42 -6.78 18.98
N ALA A 93 -19.52 -6.30 19.53
CA ALA A 93 -20.76 -6.14 18.77
C ALA A 93 -20.55 -5.35 17.47
N GLY A 94 -20.98 -5.93 16.34
CA GLY A 94 -20.86 -5.35 15.00
C GLY A 94 -19.65 -5.80 14.18
N LEU A 95 -18.71 -6.55 14.76
CA LEU A 95 -17.60 -7.14 14.01
C LEU A 95 -17.93 -8.57 13.52
N PRO A 96 -17.40 -9.01 12.37
CA PRO A 96 -17.64 -10.35 11.88
C PRO A 96 -17.18 -11.42 12.88
N HIS A 97 -18.02 -12.42 13.14
CA HIS A 97 -17.68 -13.59 13.97
C HIS A 97 -17.47 -14.85 13.12
N THR A 98 -17.84 -14.82 11.85
CA THR A 98 -17.68 -15.91 10.91
C THR A 98 -17.38 -15.31 9.53
N PRO A 99 -16.42 -15.87 8.77
CA PRO A 99 -16.15 -15.40 7.43
C PRO A 99 -17.37 -15.61 6.52
N GLY A 100 -17.64 -14.66 5.63
CA GLY A 100 -18.62 -14.83 4.56
C GLY A 100 -18.14 -15.79 3.46
N PRO A 101 -18.95 -16.01 2.41
CA PRO A 101 -18.55 -16.84 1.27
C PRO A 101 -17.24 -16.35 0.63
N GLY A 102 -16.28 -17.25 0.44
CA GLY A 102 -14.96 -16.94 -0.15
C GLY A 102 -13.98 -16.26 0.80
N GLN A 103 -14.41 -15.89 2.01
CA GLN A 103 -13.55 -15.28 3.02
C GLN A 103 -12.90 -16.32 3.92
N THR A 104 -11.78 -15.94 4.51
CA THR A 104 -11.10 -16.72 5.55
C THR A 104 -10.94 -15.88 6.80
N MET A 105 -10.95 -16.56 7.95
CA MET A 105 -10.69 -15.96 9.25
C MET A 105 -9.44 -16.60 9.85
N SER A 106 -8.51 -15.77 10.30
CA SER A 106 -7.36 -16.20 11.10
C SER A 106 -7.29 -15.41 12.39
N THR A 107 -6.63 -16.00 13.40
CA THR A 107 -6.44 -15.37 14.71
C THR A 107 -5.02 -15.63 15.18
N GLY A 108 -4.35 -14.60 15.67
CA GLY A 108 -2.95 -14.65 16.11
C GLY A 108 -2.48 -13.31 16.65
N ASP A 109 -1.53 -13.32 17.58
CA ASP A 109 -0.93 -12.11 18.18
C ASP A 109 -1.95 -11.10 18.75
N GLY A 110 -3.09 -11.58 19.27
CA GLY A 110 -4.18 -10.74 19.78
C GLY A 110 -5.00 -10.02 18.70
N HIS A 111 -4.91 -10.46 17.44
CA HIS A 111 -5.68 -9.93 16.33
C HIS A 111 -6.48 -11.04 15.64
N ILE A 112 -7.63 -10.66 15.12
CA ILE A 112 -8.50 -11.42 14.24
C ILE A 112 -8.40 -10.75 12.86
N VAL A 113 -8.22 -11.55 11.83
CA VAL A 113 -8.12 -11.08 10.44
C VAL A 113 -9.17 -11.78 9.61
N ILE A 114 -10.06 -11.02 8.99
CA ILE A 114 -10.92 -11.50 7.91
C ILE A 114 -10.26 -11.10 6.60
N SER A 115 -10.00 -12.07 5.72
CA SER A 115 -9.40 -11.86 4.40
C SER A 115 -10.28 -12.44 3.30
N GLY A 116 -9.98 -12.11 2.04
CA GLY A 116 -10.70 -12.64 0.89
C GLY A 116 -11.96 -11.85 0.55
N TYR A 117 -12.03 -10.58 0.96
CA TYR A 117 -13.13 -9.70 0.56
C TYR A 117 -13.12 -9.46 -0.95
N HIS A 118 -11.95 -9.08 -1.49
CA HIS A 118 -11.74 -8.67 -2.88
C HIS A 118 -12.92 -7.84 -3.44
N LYS A 119 -13.39 -6.87 -2.65
CA LYS A 119 -14.60 -6.09 -2.97
C LYS A 119 -14.20 -4.82 -3.70
N ALA A 120 -14.60 -4.69 -4.96
CA ALA A 120 -14.39 -3.49 -5.75
C ALA A 120 -15.13 -2.28 -5.14
N LEU A 121 -14.40 -1.19 -4.97
CA LEU A 121 -14.85 0.10 -4.45
C LEU A 121 -14.27 1.21 -5.35
N PRO A 122 -14.89 1.52 -6.49
CA PRO A 122 -14.40 2.59 -7.38
C PRO A 122 -14.22 3.92 -6.65
N SER A 123 -15.11 4.19 -5.70
CA SER A 123 -15.00 5.24 -4.69
C SER A 123 -15.73 4.84 -3.42
N PHE A 124 -15.31 5.38 -2.27
CA PHE A 124 -16.02 5.18 -1.01
C PHE A 124 -15.81 6.35 -0.05
N ASP A 125 -16.76 6.53 0.85
CA ASP A 125 -16.75 7.63 1.82
C ASP A 125 -16.33 7.15 3.21
N VAL A 126 -15.50 7.97 3.87
CA VAL A 126 -15.17 7.83 5.27
C VAL A 126 -15.63 9.08 5.99
N ARG A 127 -16.51 8.90 6.99
CA ARG A 127 -16.97 10.03 7.79
C ARG A 127 -16.02 10.27 8.95
N VAL A 128 -15.42 11.45 9.01
CA VAL A 128 -14.44 11.80 10.05
C VAL A 128 -15.12 11.82 11.42
N GLY A 129 -14.97 10.74 12.18
CA GLY A 129 -15.52 10.63 13.52
C GLY A 129 -14.75 11.45 14.55
N ARG A 130 -15.47 12.06 15.51
CA ARG A 130 -14.88 12.80 16.65
C ARG A 130 -14.07 11.90 17.60
N ILE A 131 -14.50 10.64 17.76
CA ILE A 131 -13.90 9.65 18.68
C ILE A 131 -13.16 8.56 17.88
N ALA A 132 -13.63 8.25 16.69
CA ALA A 132 -13.14 7.13 15.88
C ALA A 132 -11.71 7.33 15.36
N GLN A 133 -11.15 8.55 15.37
CA GLN A 133 -9.73 8.79 15.05
C GLN A 133 -9.29 8.14 13.73
N HIS A 134 -10.10 8.30 12.68
CA HIS A 134 -9.80 7.73 11.36
C HIS A 134 -8.44 8.23 10.88
N THR A 135 -7.57 7.28 10.55
CA THR A 135 -6.19 7.53 10.13
C THR A 135 -5.92 6.76 8.86
N LEU A 136 -5.50 7.46 7.81
CA LEU A 136 -5.00 6.85 6.58
C LEU A 136 -3.58 6.32 6.85
N LEU A 137 -3.35 5.06 6.49
CA LEU A 137 -2.06 4.37 6.57
C LEU A 137 -1.52 4.17 5.15
N LEU A 138 -0.41 4.81 4.82
CA LEU A 138 0.28 4.65 3.54
C LEU A 138 1.63 3.96 3.76
N PRO A 139 2.14 3.15 2.82
CA PRO A 139 3.50 2.64 2.92
C PRO A 139 4.49 3.81 2.85
N LEU A 140 5.58 3.74 3.61
CA LEU A 140 6.74 4.61 3.38
C LEU A 140 7.34 4.27 2.01
N GLU A 141 7.78 5.28 1.26
CA GLU A 141 8.16 5.18 -0.16
C GLU A 141 9.32 4.21 -0.50
N ASP A 142 9.89 3.50 0.48
CA ASP A 142 10.97 2.51 0.34
C ASP A 142 10.70 1.16 1.02
N ALA A 143 9.47 0.90 1.47
CA ALA A 143 9.11 -0.40 2.06
C ALA A 143 8.97 -1.46 0.95
N ALA A 144 10.08 -2.15 0.65
CA ALA A 144 10.12 -3.26 -0.30
C ALA A 144 8.94 -4.23 -0.10
N GLU A 145 8.30 -4.56 -1.22
CA GLU A 145 7.16 -5.48 -1.32
C GLU A 145 7.42 -6.75 -0.50
N GLY A 146 6.52 -7.07 0.45
CA GLY A 146 6.51 -8.36 1.14
C GLY A 146 7.04 -8.39 2.57
N LYS A 147 7.45 -7.26 3.18
CA LYS A 147 7.68 -7.20 4.65
C LYS A 147 6.46 -6.64 5.38
N SER A 148 6.09 -7.29 6.48
CA SER A 148 4.95 -6.98 7.35
C SER A 148 4.75 -5.46 7.53
N ALA A 149 3.55 -4.98 7.23
CA ALA A 149 3.15 -3.57 7.28
C ALA A 149 3.25 -2.92 8.68
N ARG A 150 3.65 -3.68 9.71
CA ARG A 150 3.73 -3.21 11.09
C ARG A 150 5.11 -2.57 11.34
N GLY A 151 5.26 -1.32 10.90
CA GLY A 151 6.39 -0.48 11.31
C GLY A 151 6.88 0.57 10.31
N MET A 152 6.42 0.53 9.05
CA MET A 152 6.87 1.46 8.00
C MET A 152 5.70 2.06 7.23
N THR A 153 4.71 2.58 7.96
CA THR A 153 3.58 3.31 7.37
C THR A 153 3.61 4.78 7.75
N ARG A 154 3.44 5.66 6.77
CA ARG A 154 3.07 7.07 7.01
C ARG A 154 1.61 7.11 7.46
N GLU A 155 1.38 7.69 8.63
CA GLU A 155 0.04 7.88 9.18
C GLU A 155 -0.46 9.31 8.92
N ILE A 156 -1.68 9.44 8.42
CA ILE A 156 -2.31 10.74 8.14
C ILE A 156 -3.69 10.75 8.82
N PRO A 157 -3.84 11.42 9.97
CA PRO A 157 -5.14 11.57 10.62
C PRO A 157 -6.10 12.34 9.71
N LEU A 158 -7.27 11.76 9.42
CA LEU A 158 -8.25 12.42 8.54
C LEU A 158 -8.82 13.71 9.14
N ALA A 159 -8.73 13.86 10.47
CA ALA A 159 -9.10 15.09 11.17
C ALA A 159 -8.20 16.29 10.83
N GLU A 160 -6.99 16.06 10.32
CA GLU A 160 -6.11 17.12 9.80
C GLU A 160 -6.53 17.59 8.40
N LEU A 161 -7.24 16.73 7.65
CA LEU A 161 -7.69 17.01 6.28
C LEU A 161 -9.11 17.59 6.24
N ALA A 162 -10.00 17.13 7.12
CA ALA A 162 -11.39 17.56 7.18
C ALA A 162 -11.93 17.56 8.62
N PRO A 163 -12.82 18.50 8.98
CA PRO A 163 -13.32 18.60 10.34
C PRO A 163 -14.23 17.41 10.70
N PRO A 164 -14.29 17.03 12.00
CA PRO A 164 -15.16 15.96 12.46
C PRO A 164 -16.62 16.16 12.03
N GLY A 165 -17.24 15.10 11.51
CA GLY A 165 -18.59 15.10 10.97
C GLY A 165 -18.63 15.08 9.43
N SER A 166 -17.57 15.57 8.79
CA SER A 166 -17.45 15.65 7.33
C SER A 166 -17.20 14.29 6.69
N ALA A 167 -17.61 14.14 5.43
CA ALA A 167 -17.24 13.00 4.60
C ALA A 167 -15.93 13.30 3.85
N VAL A 168 -15.07 12.30 3.78
CA VAL A 168 -13.88 12.27 2.93
C VAL A 168 -14.05 11.12 1.93
N THR A 169 -14.12 11.44 0.65
CA THR A 169 -14.30 10.47 -0.43
C THR A 169 -12.95 10.04 -0.96
N PHE A 170 -12.67 8.74 -0.93
CA PHE A 170 -11.51 8.11 -1.53
C PHE A 170 -11.85 7.69 -2.96
N THR A 171 -11.00 8.06 -3.91
CA THR A 171 -11.15 7.70 -5.33
C THR A 171 -9.78 7.63 -5.99
N LEU A 172 -9.69 6.90 -7.09
CA LEU A 172 -8.54 6.97 -7.99
C LEU A 172 -8.77 8.03 -9.06
N SER A 173 -7.72 8.77 -9.40
CA SER A 173 -7.69 9.69 -10.54
C SER A 173 -6.60 9.23 -11.50
N PRO A 174 -6.89 8.98 -12.78
CA PRO A 174 -5.85 8.70 -13.77
C PRO A 174 -4.91 9.91 -13.90
N ARG A 175 -3.59 9.69 -13.97
CA ARG A 175 -2.71 10.76 -14.47
C ARG A 175 -2.85 10.81 -15.98
N VAL A 176 -3.43 11.90 -16.49
CA VAL A 176 -3.35 12.19 -17.92
C VAL A 176 -1.87 12.45 -18.23
N ARG A 177 -1.20 11.53 -18.94
CA ARG A 177 0.12 11.81 -19.51
C ARG A 177 -0.07 13.01 -20.44
N ALA A 178 0.53 14.16 -20.11
CA ALA A 178 0.57 15.29 -21.01
C ALA A 178 1.15 14.79 -22.34
N GLY A 179 0.33 14.76 -23.39
CA GLY A 179 0.75 14.31 -24.69
C GLY A 179 1.96 15.13 -25.12
N VAL A 180 3.06 14.46 -25.45
CA VAL A 180 4.15 15.07 -26.19
C VAL A 180 3.54 15.56 -27.50
N VAL A 181 3.30 16.86 -27.59
CA VAL A 181 2.97 17.51 -28.85
C VAL A 181 4.24 17.48 -29.68
N ILE A 182 4.37 16.48 -30.56
CA ILE A 182 5.38 16.52 -31.61
C ILE A 182 4.90 17.57 -32.61
N ARG A 183 5.57 18.73 -32.59
CA ARG A 183 5.47 19.74 -33.66
C ARG A 183 6.50 19.44 -34.73
#